data_AF-A0A7U7AYS1-F1
#
_entry.id   AF-A0A7U7AYS1-F1
#
_cell.length_a   1.000
_cell.length_b   1.000
_cell.length_c   1.000
_cell.angle_alpha   90.00
_cell.angle_beta   90.00
_cell.angle_gamma   90.00
#
_symmetry.space_group_name_H-M   'P 1'
#
loop_
_entity.id
_entity.type
_entity.pdbx_description
1 polymer ?
#
loop_
_entity_poly.entity_id
_entity_poly.type
_entity_poly.pdbx_seq_one_letter_code
_entity_poly.pdbx_strand_id
1 'polypeptide(L)' 'MEEVTPFQLSRIYASGWNEGRKFALEDISEVAGLVRKLNPHQSPAEQERWNQGFRDAVFNDNGGATTFRRSHFTSGG' A
#
# COMPACT_ATOMS: atom_id res chain seq x y z
N MET A 1 26.34 -1.57 11.09
CA MET A 1 24.86 -1.56 11.14
C MET A 1 24.46 -0.51 10.16
N GLU A 2 23.84 -0.88 9.02
CA GLU A 2 23.39 0.11 8.05
C GLU A 2 22.26 0.93 8.67
N GLU A 3 22.55 2.18 8.99
CA GLU A 3 21.57 3.12 9.51
C GLU A 3 20.51 3.34 8.43
N VAL A 4 19.29 2.87 8.68
CA VAL A 4 18.18 3.02 7.75
C VAL A 4 17.91 4.50 7.57
N THR A 5 18.27 5.04 6.41
CA THR A 5 18.13 6.47 6.15
C THR A 5 16.66 6.86 6.01
N PRO A 6 16.28 8.11 6.33
CA PRO A 6 14.91 8.58 6.10
C PRO A 6 14.45 8.41 4.65
N PHE A 7 15.38 8.45 3.69
CA PHE A 7 15.08 8.20 2.27
C PHE A 7 14.71 6.74 2.00
N GLN A 8 15.40 5.78 2.63
CA GLN A 8 15.05 4.37 2.55
C GLN A 8 13.69 4.10 3.21
N LEU A 9 13.42 4.71 4.37
CA LEU A 9 12.11 4.62 5.04
C LEU A 9 10.97 5.11 4.14
N SER A 10 11.16 6.22 3.42
CA SER A 10 10.18 6.71 2.45
C SER A 10 9.96 5.73 1.29
N ARG A 11 11.02 5.08 0.80
CA ARG A 11 10.91 4.05 -0.25
C ARG A 11 10.17 2.82 0.23
N ILE A 12 10.43 2.39 1.47
CA ILE A 12 9.77 1.25 2.11
C ILE A 12 8.28 1.55 2.30
N TYR A 13 7.94 2.76 2.76
CA TYR A 13 6.55 3.21 2.83
C TYR A 13 5.86 3.13 1.46
N ALA A 14 6.49 3.68 0.41
CA ALA A 14 5.92 3.65 -0.94
C ALA A 14 5.75 2.23 -1.49
N SER A 15 6.65 1.31 -1.12
CA SER A 15 6.52 -0.11 -1.49
C SER A 15 5.32 -0.76 -0.82
N GLY A 16 5.11 -0.52 0.48
CA GLY A 16 3.93 -1.01 1.19
C GLY A 16 2.64 -0.44 0.62
N TRP A 17 2.63 0.86 0.30
CA TRP A 17 1.51 1.52 -0.35
C TRP A 17 1.13 0.85 -1.67
N ASN A 18 2.09 0.63 -2.57
CA ASN A 18 1.82 0.05 -3.89
C ASN A 18 1.27 -1.39 -3.80
N GLU A 19 1.73 -2.17 -2.83
CA GLU A 19 1.16 -3.49 -2.54
C GLU A 19 -0.26 -3.38 -1.97
N GLY A 20 -0.48 -2.49 -0.98
CA GLY A 20 -1.78 -2.32 -0.32
C GLY A 20 -2.91 -1.95 -1.29
N ARG A 21 -2.62 -1.13 -2.31
CA ARG A 21 -3.61 -0.76 -3.35
C ARG A 21 -4.12 -1.93 -4.18
N LYS A 22 -3.42 -3.07 -4.17
CA LYS A 22 -3.87 -4.28 -4.88
C LYS A 22 -4.94 -5.05 -4.10
N PHE A 23 -5.11 -4.73 -2.82
CA PHE A 23 -6.04 -5.38 -1.92
C PHE A 23 -7.13 -4.39 -1.51
N ALA A 24 -8.36 -4.60 -2.00
CA ALA A 24 -9.53 -3.88 -1.51
C ALA A 24 -10.09 -4.62 -0.29
N LEU A 25 -9.52 -4.35 0.89
CA LEU A 25 -9.95 -4.98 2.13
C LEU A 25 -10.65 -3.93 3.00
N GLU A 26 -11.83 -4.29 3.48
CA GLU A 26 -12.60 -3.46 4.40
C GLU A 26 -12.25 -3.77 5.87
N ASP A 27 -11.66 -4.94 6.13
CA ASP A 27 -11.41 -5.44 7.48
C ASP A 27 -9.94 -5.30 7.93
N ILE A 28 -9.73 -4.63 9.05
CA ILE A 28 -8.41 -4.36 9.64
C ILE A 28 -7.70 -5.67 10.08
N SER A 29 -8.46 -6.70 10.45
CA SER A 29 -7.93 -7.98 10.88
C SER A 29 -7.26 -8.73 9.72
N GLU A 30 -7.89 -8.71 8.55
CA GLU A 30 -7.33 -9.29 7.32
C GLU A 30 -6.05 -8.56 6.90
N VAL A 31 -6.05 -7.22 7.01
CA VAL A 31 -4.86 -6.39 6.74
C VAL A 31 -3.71 -6.78 7.66
N ALA A 32 -3.93 -6.98 8.96
CA ALA A 32 -2.88 -7.38 9.89
C ALA A 32 -2.27 -8.76 9.55
N GLY A 33 -3.11 -9.70 9.08
CA GLY A 33 -2.66 -11.02 8.63
C GLY A 33 -1.81 -10.96 7.37
N LEU A 34 -2.22 -10.17 6.38
CA LEU A 34 -1.50 -10.01 5.11
C LEU A 34 -0.20 -9.25 5.28
N VAL A 35 -0.20 -8.20 6.10
CA VAL A 35 1.00 -7.43 6.41
C VAL A 35 2.10 -8.33 6.99
N ARG A 36 1.76 -9.27 7.88
CA ARG A 36 2.74 -10.24 8.40
C ARG A 36 3.25 -11.25 7.38
N LYS A 37 2.45 -11.57 6.35
CA LYS A 37 2.81 -12.56 5.32
C LYS A 37 3.59 -11.94 4.16
N LEU A 38 3.25 -10.71 3.79
CA LEU A 38 3.75 -10.03 2.60
C LEU A 38 4.96 -9.14 2.88
N ASN A 39 5.17 -8.73 4.12
CA ASN A 39 6.29 -7.85 4.46
C ASN A 39 7.64 -8.60 4.33
N PRO A 40 8.53 -8.18 3.40
CA PRO A 40 9.82 -8.84 3.19
C PRO A 40 10.91 -8.35 4.17
N HIS A 41 10.64 -7.31 4.96
CA HIS A 41 11.64 -6.66 5.81
C HIS A 41 11.81 -7.40 7.14
N GLN A 42 13.06 -7.60 7.57
CA GLN A 42 13.37 -8.23 8.86
C GLN A 42 13.60 -7.21 9.98
N SER A 43 13.89 -5.96 9.62
CA SER A 43 14.15 -4.90 10.59
C SER A 43 12.84 -4.28 11.08
N PRO A 44 12.64 -4.12 12.40
CA PRO A 44 11.37 -3.64 12.95
C PRO A 44 11.00 -2.22 12.48
N ALA A 45 11.98 -1.34 12.30
CA ALA A 45 11.75 0.02 11.79
C ALA A 45 11.28 0.04 10.33
N GLU A 46 11.85 -0.84 9.50
CA GLU A 46 11.42 -1.01 8.10
C GLU A 46 10.05 -1.66 8.03
N GLN A 47 9.81 -2.67 8.87
CA GLN A 47 8.52 -3.34 8.94
C GLN A 47 7.41 -2.35 9.28
N GLU A 48 7.59 -1.56 10.34
CA GLU A 48 6.61 -0.57 10.76
C GLU A 48 6.28 0.42 9.64
N ARG A 49 7.32 0.86 8.91
CA ARG A 49 7.15 1.83 7.83
C ARG A 49 6.43 1.25 6.61
N TRP A 50 6.75 0.01 6.24
CA TRP A 50 6.06 -0.71 5.16
C TRP A 50 4.59 -0.97 5.54
N ASN A 51 4.36 -1.39 6.80
CA ASN A 51 3.02 -1.67 7.33
C ASN A 51 2.13 -0.42 7.33
N GLN A 52 2.69 0.74 7.68
CA GLN A 52 1.99 2.02 7.57
C GLN A 52 1.54 2.27 6.13
N GLY A 53 2.44 2.18 5.16
CA GLY A 53 2.11 2.42 3.75
C GLY A 53 1.05 1.46 3.22
N PHE A 54 1.16 0.18 3.55
CA PHE A 54 0.19 -0.84 3.14
C PHE A 54 -1.21 -0.57 3.70
N ARG A 55 -1.31 -0.31 5.01
CA ARG A 55 -2.58 0.04 5.67
C ARG A 55 -3.17 1.29 5.04
N ASP A 56 -2.37 2.35 4.93
CA ASP A 56 -2.84 3.61 4.36
C ASP A 56 -3.40 3.40 2.95
N ALA A 57 -2.69 2.65 2.09
CA ALA A 57 -3.19 2.33 0.76
C ALA A 57 -4.50 1.52 0.75
N VAL A 58 -4.62 0.50 1.60
CA VAL A 58 -5.84 -0.33 1.70
C VAL A 58 -7.03 0.52 2.18
N PHE A 59 -6.84 1.36 3.18
CA PHE A 59 -7.92 2.20 3.73
C PHE A 59 -8.18 3.48 2.92
N ASN A 60 -7.19 3.99 2.18
CA ASN A 60 -7.28 5.20 1.37
C ASN A 60 -7.89 4.94 -0.02
N ASP A 61 -7.98 3.69 -0.49
CA ASP A 61 -8.73 3.38 -1.72
C ASP A 61 -10.24 3.65 -1.57
N ASN A 62 -10.74 3.75 -0.33
CA ASN A 62 -12.08 4.28 -0.05
C ASN A 62 -12.20 5.82 -0.21
N GLY A 63 -11.11 6.54 -0.48
CA GLY A 63 -11.04 7.99 -0.30
C GLY A 63 -10.65 8.87 -1.49
N GLY A 64 -9.94 8.42 -2.54
CA GLY A 64 -9.53 9.44 -3.52
C GLY A 64 -8.62 9.18 -4.72
N ALA A 65 -8.40 7.97 -5.25
CA ALA A 65 -7.54 7.87 -6.43
C ALA A 65 -7.80 6.71 -7.40
N THR A 66 -9.05 6.54 -7.85
CA THR A 66 -9.32 6.10 -9.24
C THR A 66 -10.50 6.88 -9.85
N THR A 67 -10.42 8.20 -9.82
CA THR A 67 -10.92 8.99 -10.96
C THR A 67 -9.82 8.98 -12.02
N PHE A 68 -9.69 7.88 -12.74
CA PHE A 68 -9.18 7.94 -14.11
C PHE A 68 -9.81 6.83 -14.97
N ARG A 69 -11.07 7.08 -15.31
CA ARG A 69 -11.61 6.99 -16.67
C ARG A 69 -11.15 5.79 -17.51
N ARG A 70 -11.99 4.74 -17.55
CA ARG A 70 -12.21 3.98 -18.79
C ARG A 70 -13.69 3.86 -19.11
N SER A 71 -14.36 5.00 -19.21
CA SER A 71 -15.56 5.13 -20.05
C SER A 71 -15.09 5.09 -21.51
N HIS A 72 -14.94 3.91 -22.08
CA HIS A 72 -14.87 3.75 -23.53
C HIS A 72 -16.31 3.75 -24.07
N PHE A 73 -16.91 4.94 -24.06
CA PHE A 73 -18.17 5.21 -24.77
C PHE A 73 -17.79 5.65 -26.19
N THR A 74 -17.71 4.70 -27.11
CA THR A 74 -17.67 4.99 -28.55
C THR A 74 -19.10 5.00 -29.06
N SER A 75 -19.71 6.18 -29.11
CA SER A 75 -20.81 6.48 -30.02
C SER A 75 -20.26 6.61 -31.44
N GLY A 76 -20.93 5.99 -32.41
CA GLY A 76 -20.64 6.20 -33.83
C GLY A 76 -21.31 5.16 -34.72
N GLY A 77 -22.61 5.33 -34.96
CA GLY A 77 -23.41 4.61 -35.96
C GLY A 77 -24.64 5.43 -36.30
#